data_AF-A0AAW8KWK7-F1
#
_entry.id   AF-A0AAW8KWK7-F1
#
_cell.length_a   1.000
_cell.length_b   1.000
_cell.length_c   1.000
_cell.angle_alpha   90.00
_cell.angle_beta   90.00
_cell.angle_gamma   90.00
#
_symmetry.space_group_name_H-M   'P 1'
#
loop_
_entity.id
_entity.type
_entity.pdbx_description
1 polymer ?
#
loop_
_entity_poly.entity_id
_entity_poly.type
_entity_poly.pdbx_seq_one_letter_code
_entity_poly.pdbx_strand_id
1 'polypeptide(L)'
;FAQLLDFAQSRPEGLFLPKIVYDTGEDQHGARLIPTPLNLFARRFSPSFAKKLDQQYLLKDYSLNQPYFVPYLSGCFMLFDAAKLLAINGFDERFFMYMED
;
A
#
# COMPACT_ATOMS: atom_id res chain seq x y z
N PHE A 1 1.22 -3.58 -17.72
CA PHE A 1 -0.14 -3.03 -17.61
C PHE A 1 -1.21 -4.06 -17.98
N ALA A 2 -1.25 -4.62 -19.20
CA ALA A 2 -2.27 -5.59 -19.62
C ALA A 2 -2.48 -6.76 -18.63
N GLN A 3 -1.40 -7.41 -18.20
CA GLN A 3 -1.45 -8.50 -17.20
C GLN A 3 -2.12 -8.10 -15.87
N LEU A 4 -1.92 -6.85 -15.41
CA LEU A 4 -2.56 -6.35 -14.19
C LEU A 4 -4.06 -6.15 -14.40
N LEU A 5 -4.45 -5.63 -15.56
CA LEU A 5 -5.85 -5.43 -15.90
C LEU A 5 -6.58 -6.77 -16.03
N ASP A 6 -6.00 -7.74 -16.74
CA ASP A 6 -6.56 -9.09 -16.86
C ASP A 6 -6.72 -9.74 -15.48
N PHE A 7 -5.70 -9.60 -14.61
CA PHE A 7 -5.77 -10.07 -13.23
C PHE A 7 -6.91 -9.41 -12.45
N ALA A 8 -7.02 -8.08 -12.50
CA ALA A 8 -8.05 -7.33 -11.79
C ALA A 8 -9.47 -7.67 -12.30
N GLN A 9 -9.66 -7.84 -13.60
CA GLN A 9 -10.96 -8.18 -14.20
C GLN A 9 -11.42 -9.59 -13.82
N SER A 10 -10.49 -10.52 -13.59
CA SER A 10 -10.83 -11.89 -13.17
C SER A 10 -11.26 -12.02 -11.70
N ARG A 11 -11.33 -10.89 -10.97
CA ARG A 11 -11.36 -10.87 -9.51
C ARG A 11 -12.44 -9.95 -8.93
N PRO A 12 -13.02 -10.32 -7.77
CA PRO A 12 -14.07 -9.53 -7.14
C PRO A 12 -13.54 -8.36 -6.29
N GLU A 13 -12.25 -8.27 -6.00
CA GLU A 13 -11.69 -7.15 -5.21
C GLU A 13 -11.82 -5.80 -5.95
N GLY A 14 -11.71 -4.70 -5.21
CA GLY A 14 -11.96 -3.34 -5.72
C GLY A 14 -10.74 -2.46 -5.89
N LEU A 15 -9.61 -2.82 -5.27
CA LEU A 15 -8.36 -2.07 -5.31
C LEU A 15 -7.19 -3.03 -5.49
N PHE A 16 -6.33 -2.74 -6.46
CA PHE A 16 -5.17 -3.52 -6.79
C PHE A 16 -3.93 -2.63 -6.89
N LEU A 17 -2.81 -3.18 -6.44
CA LEU A 17 -1.50 -2.56 -6.52
C LEU A 17 -0.51 -3.59 -7.10
N PRO A 18 0.15 -3.30 -8.23
CA PRO A 18 1.24 -4.14 -8.71
C PRO A 18 2.49 -3.93 -7.85
N LYS A 19 3.44 -4.86 -7.92
CA LYS A 19 4.77 -4.63 -7.39
C LYS A 19 5.41 -3.45 -8.13
N ILE A 20 5.77 -2.40 -7.39
CA ILE A 20 6.47 -1.24 -7.92
C ILE A 20 7.94 -1.36 -7.54
N VAL A 21 8.82 -1.19 -8.52
CA VAL A 21 10.27 -1.20 -8.32
C VAL A 21 10.87 0.11 -8.79
N TYR A 22 11.96 0.53 -8.16
CA TYR A 22 12.81 1.62 -8.67
C TYR A 22 13.58 1.17 -9.92
N ASP A 23 14.17 2.12 -10.64
CA ASP A 23 15.07 1.82 -11.76
C ASP A 23 16.30 1.01 -11.33
N THR A 24 16.65 1.06 -10.03
CA THR A 24 17.68 0.23 -9.40
C THR A 24 17.26 -1.22 -9.20
N GLY A 25 15.98 -1.56 -9.41
CA GLY A 25 15.39 -2.87 -9.15
C GLY A 25 14.93 -3.09 -7.71
N GLU A 26 15.12 -2.12 -6.82
CA GLU A 26 14.66 -2.20 -5.42
C GLU A 26 13.13 -2.04 -5.32
N ASP A 27 12.49 -2.79 -4.42
CA ASP A 27 11.05 -2.72 -4.18
C ASP A 27 10.68 -1.41 -3.45
N GLN A 28 9.63 -0.73 -3.91
CA GLN A 28 9.14 0.50 -3.26
C GLN A 28 8.28 0.22 -2.02
N HIS A 29 8.04 -1.06 -1.69
CA HIS A 29 7.25 -1.50 -0.53
C HIS A 29 5.88 -0.83 -0.48
N GLY A 30 5.14 -0.98 -1.58
CA GLY A 30 3.80 -0.41 -1.74
C GLY A 30 2.76 -1.09 -0.84
N ALA A 31 2.92 -2.38 -0.53
CA ALA A 31 2.11 -3.09 0.44
C ALA A 31 2.68 -2.92 1.85
N ARG A 32 1.86 -2.47 2.82
CA ARG A 32 2.31 -2.21 4.19
C ARG A 32 1.31 -2.74 5.23
N LEU A 33 1.80 -2.93 6.45
CA LEU A 33 0.94 -3.20 7.61
C LEU A 33 0.39 -1.89 8.18
N ILE A 34 -0.66 -1.96 9.00
CA ILE A 34 -1.12 -0.78 9.74
C ILE A 34 -0.05 -0.41 10.77
N PRO A 35 0.37 0.86 10.86
CA PRO A 35 1.37 1.26 11.84
C PRO A 35 0.80 1.10 13.25
N THR A 36 1.59 0.54 14.17
CA THR A 36 1.20 0.49 15.58
C THR A 36 1.33 1.88 16.22
N PRO A 37 0.61 2.20 17.30
CA PRO A 37 0.84 3.44 18.05
C PRO A 37 2.30 3.61 18.49
N LEU A 38 2.97 2.49 18.77
CA LEU A 38 4.40 2.46 19.09
C LEU A 38 5.27 2.92 17.90
N ASN A 39 4.88 2.60 16.66
CA ASN A 39 5.57 3.08 15.45
C ASN A 39 5.49 4.62 15.34
N LEU A 40 4.33 5.20 15.64
CA LEU A 40 4.12 6.65 15.62
C LEU A 40 4.97 7.34 16.69
N PHE A 41 4.96 6.79 17.91
CA PHE A 41 5.78 7.31 19.02
C PHE A 41 7.28 7.18 18.73
N ALA A 42 7.72 6.02 18.24
CA ALA A 42 9.12 5.78 17.86
C ALA A 42 9.58 6.74 16.77
N ARG A 43 8.78 6.97 15.72
CA ARG A 43 9.10 7.94 14.66
C ARG A 43 9.30 9.36 15.19
N ARG A 44 8.56 9.73 16.24
CA ARG A 44 8.65 11.06 16.85
C ARG A 44 9.85 11.22 17.80
N PHE A 45 10.22 10.18 18.54
CA PHE A 45 11.17 10.30 19.67
C PHE A 45 12.46 9.47 19.55
N SER A 46 12.51 8.46 18.67
CA SER A 46 13.69 7.60 18.50
C SER A 46 13.81 7.06 17.07
N PRO A 47 14.52 7.77 16.17
CA PRO A 47 14.67 7.38 14.77
C PRO A 47 15.29 5.99 14.58
N SER A 48 16.22 5.59 15.46
CA SER A 48 16.88 4.28 15.41
C SER A 48 15.91 3.14 15.72
N PHE A 49 14.99 3.35 16.66
CA PHE A 49 13.94 2.38 17.00
C PHE A 49 12.86 2.33 15.91
N ALA A 50 12.53 3.48 15.33
CA ALA A 50 11.62 3.57 14.19
C ALA A 50 12.11 2.75 13.00
N LYS A 51 13.41 2.80 12.65
CA LYS A 51 13.98 1.99 11.56
C LYS A 51 13.78 0.49 11.75
N LYS A 52 13.83 0.00 12.99
CA LYS A 52 13.61 -1.42 13.29
C LYS A 52 12.14 -1.81 13.12
N LEU A 53 11.23 -0.94 13.56
CA LEU A 53 9.79 -1.14 13.39
C LEU A 53 9.34 -1.01 11.93
N ASP A 54 10.01 -0.16 11.15
CA ASP A 54 9.76 0.03 9.72
C ASP A 54 10.03 -1.25 8.89
N GLN A 55 10.91 -2.16 9.35
CA GLN A 55 11.15 -3.44 8.66
C GLN A 55 9.90 -4.32 8.62
N GLN A 56 9.21 -4.44 9.76
CA GLN A 56 7.96 -5.20 9.86
C GLN A 56 6.82 -4.47 9.16
N TYR A 57 6.73 -3.14 9.33
CA TYR A 57 5.71 -2.31 8.71
C TYR A 57 5.74 -2.36 7.18
N LEU A 58 6.93 -2.30 6.57
CA LEU A 58 7.13 -2.34 5.11
C LEU A 58 7.17 -3.77 4.55
N LEU A 59 6.84 -4.78 5.36
CA LEU A 59 6.85 -6.19 4.96
C LEU A 59 8.17 -6.60 4.29
N LYS A 60 9.32 -6.05 4.73
CA LYS A 60 10.61 -6.21 4.03
C LYS A 60 11.08 -7.66 3.96
N ASP A 61 10.64 -8.48 4.92
CA ASP A 61 10.99 -9.89 5.01
C ASP A 61 10.01 -10.79 4.22
N TYR A 62 8.96 -10.24 3.62
CA TYR A 62 7.97 -10.99 2.85
C TYR A 62 8.31 -10.96 1.36
N SER A 63 8.40 -12.16 0.76
CA SER A 63 8.49 -12.27 -0.69
C SER A 63 7.11 -12.09 -1.31
N LEU A 64 6.85 -10.92 -1.89
CA LEU A 64 5.63 -10.60 -2.65
C LEU A 64 5.65 -11.25 -4.05
N ASN A 65 5.98 -12.54 -4.12
CA ASN A 65 6.03 -13.32 -5.38
C ASN A 65 4.64 -13.82 -5.83
N GLN A 66 3.63 -13.63 -4.99
CA GLN A 66 2.23 -13.94 -5.26
C GLN A 66 1.34 -12.79 -4.79
N PRO A 67 0.09 -12.68 -5.27
CA PRO A 67 -0.85 -11.67 -4.79
C PRO A 67 -1.17 -11.88 -3.30
N TYR A 68 -1.13 -10.81 -2.51
CA TYR A 68 -1.47 -10.81 -1.09
C TYR A 68 -2.58 -9.81 -0.80
N PHE A 69 -3.48 -10.17 0.11
CA PHE A 69 -4.38 -9.20 0.72
C PHE A 69 -3.65 -8.51 1.86
N VAL A 70 -3.54 -7.19 1.80
CA VAL A 70 -2.79 -6.38 2.76
C VAL A 70 -3.68 -5.27 3.29
N PRO A 71 -3.49 -4.84 4.55
CA PRO A 71 -4.39 -3.91 5.18
C PRO A 71 -4.17 -2.46 4.73
N TYR A 72 -3.04 -2.18 4.08
CA TYR A 72 -2.71 -0.85 3.59
C TYR A 72 -1.91 -0.94 2.29
N LEU A 73 -2.31 -0.13 1.31
CA LEU A 73 -1.66 0.03 0.02
C LEU A 73 -1.19 1.48 -0.09
N SER A 74 0.07 1.67 -0.46
CA SER A 74 0.60 3.01 -0.68
C SER A 74 -0.10 3.64 -1.88
N GLY A 75 -0.55 4.89 -1.71
CA GLY A 75 -1.21 5.67 -2.76
C GLY A 75 -0.36 6.01 -3.99
N CYS A 76 0.89 5.55 -4.08
CA CYS A 76 1.78 5.79 -5.23
C CYS A 76 1.25 5.18 -6.54
N PHE A 77 0.46 4.12 -6.46
CA PHE A 77 -0.29 3.58 -7.60
C PHE A 77 -1.53 2.84 -7.09
N MET A 78 -2.69 3.10 -7.66
CA MET A 78 -3.93 2.43 -7.28
C MET A 78 -4.76 2.15 -8.53
N LEU A 79 -5.10 0.88 -8.75
CA LEU A 79 -6.05 0.47 -9.78
C LEU A 79 -7.37 0.11 -9.12
N PHE A 80 -8.41 0.89 -9.40
CA PHE A 80 -9.74 0.68 -8.85
C PHE A 80 -10.71 0.06 -9.85
N ASP A 81 -11.61 -0.77 -9.32
CA ASP A 81 -12.91 -0.99 -9.94
C ASP A 81 -13.77 0.26 -9.72
N ALA A 82 -14.12 0.94 -10.82
CA ALA A 82 -14.84 2.20 -10.77
C ALA A 82 -16.21 2.09 -10.07
N ALA A 83 -16.93 0.99 -10.28
CA ALA A 83 -18.25 0.81 -9.67
C ALA A 83 -18.14 0.64 -8.16
N LYS A 84 -17.14 -0.12 -7.70
CA LYS A 84 -16.89 -0.33 -6.26
C LYS A 84 -16.39 0.94 -5.57
N LEU A 85 -15.51 1.72 -6.23
CA LEU A 85 -15.04 3.00 -5.70
C LEU A 85 -16.20 4.00 -5.52
N LEU A 86 -17.08 4.10 -6.51
CA LEU A 86 -18.25 4.98 -6.43
C LEU A 86 -19.25 4.52 -5.36
N ALA A 87 -19.40 3.21 -5.15
CA ALA A 87 -20.27 2.66 -4.10
C ALA A 87 -19.82 3.03 -2.67
N ILE A 88 -18.53 3.36 -2.47
CA ILE A 88 -17.98 3.81 -1.19
C ILE A 88 -17.81 5.34 -1.09
N ASN A 89 -18.40 6.10 -2.02
CA ASN A 89 -18.27 7.56 -2.15
C ASN A 89 -16.84 8.06 -2.45
N GLY A 90 -15.99 7.23 -3.04
CA GLY A 90 -14.64 7.65 -3.44
C GLY A 90 -13.74 8.02 -2.26
N PHE A 91 -12.96 9.09 -2.43
CA PHE A 91 -12.06 9.63 -1.41
C PHE A 91 -12.73 10.73 -0.60
N ASP A 92 -12.28 10.90 0.64
CA ASP A 92 -12.74 11.98 1.50
C ASP A 92 -12.12 13.32 1.10
N GLU A 93 -12.93 14.23 0.55
CA GLU A 93 -12.51 15.55 0.04
C GLU A 93 -11.89 16.48 1.10
N ARG A 94 -11.99 16.13 2.39
CA ARG A 94 -11.31 16.87 3.47
C ARG A 94 -9.80 16.65 3.45
N PHE A 95 -9.34 15.55 2.87
CA PHE A 95 -7.93 15.27 2.66
C PHE A 95 -7.54 15.73 1.26
N PHE A 96 -6.47 16.51 1.20
CA PHE A 96 -5.92 16.98 -0.07
C PHE A 96 -4.42 16.68 -0.07
N MET A 97 -3.98 15.92 -1.08
CA MET A 97 -2.59 15.56 -1.37
C MET A 97 -1.90 14.58 -0.40
N TYR A 98 -2.33 14.51 0.86
CA TYR A 98 -1.75 13.58 1.83
C TYR A 98 -2.83 12.94 2.71
N MET A 99 -2.57 11.68 3.07
CA MET A 99 -3.40 10.86 3.98
C MET A 99 -4.76 10.44 3.40
N GLU A 100 -4.95 10.53 2.09
CA GLU A 100 -6.11 9.96 1.41
C GLU A 100 -6.06 8.43 1.23
N ASP A 101 -4.88 7.83 1.41
CA ASP A 101 -4.55 6.42 1.14
C ASP A 101 -4.79 5.45 2.30
#